data_AF-A0A7X7DTS3-F1
#
_entry.id   AF-A0A7X7DTS3-F1
#
_cell.length_a   1.000
_cell.length_b   1.000
_cell.length_c   1.000
_cell.angle_alpha   90.00
_cell.angle_beta   90.00
_cell.angle_gamma   90.00
#
_symmetry.space_group_name_H-M   'P 1'
#
loop_
_entity.id
_entity.type
_entity.pdbx_description
1 polymer ?
#
loop_
_entity_poly.entity_id
_entity_poly.type
_entity_poly.pdbx_seq_one_letter_code
_entity_poly.pdbx_strand_id
1 'polypeptide(L)'
;MDGAFRVACRAAELFLEFLTTAPLRMAVLWWLSLVLLGLAFLPLTLAVFKGFHDGGYLFSRLLGLLLSSYTVWLLSSLGVAPFSEGVVFAVAGAAALIHYAVPGSFAGVRAFFREKRKVVLAEEYLFLFAFLAWTLLRSFKPDIEGIEKFMDFGLVNAVLRTEWMPPADMWFSGAPVNYYYFGHFVAAFLVRLTGTPPEIAYNLMIAALFAFSFALSFSIVFSMLLRTNLRSVKKAVAGGLLAALLVTLGANLHPFVYGTLLPALKSAGLYEGEVERYWYPGARSFIGSESPPEDKPIHEFPAYAFVLADLHGHVLDTPTSLASLGIGVSMLLSPPGTSGIRAPAVEVLSGVLLG
;
A
#
# COMPACT_ATOMS: atom_id res chain seq x y z
N MET A 1 -27.15 4.54 -26.32
CA MET A 1 -27.15 5.52 -25.20
C MET A 1 -27.61 4.91 -23.88
N ASP A 2 -28.35 3.79 -23.87
CA ASP A 2 -28.89 3.18 -22.64
C ASP A 2 -27.88 2.49 -21.69
N GLY A 3 -26.80 1.91 -22.21
CA GLY A 3 -25.87 1.12 -21.37
C GLY A 3 -25.02 1.98 -20.44
N ALA A 4 -24.37 3.02 -20.95
CA ALA A 4 -23.49 3.90 -20.17
C ALA A 4 -24.27 4.70 -19.11
N PHE A 5 -25.49 5.13 -19.43
CA PHE A 5 -26.36 5.82 -18.48
C PHE A 5 -26.80 4.90 -17.33
N ARG A 6 -27.18 3.65 -17.62
CA ARG A 6 -27.52 2.66 -16.58
C ARG A 6 -26.32 2.31 -15.70
N VAL A 7 -25.12 2.18 -16.27
CA VAL A 7 -23.88 1.98 -15.50
C VAL A 7 -23.61 3.18 -14.59
N ALA A 8 -23.76 4.40 -15.09
CA ALA A 8 -23.57 5.62 -14.31
C ALA A 8 -24.60 5.76 -13.16
N CYS A 9 -25.88 5.50 -13.43
CA CYS A 9 -26.92 5.48 -12.40
C CYS A 9 -26.66 4.41 -11.34
N ARG A 10 -26.28 3.19 -11.76
CA ARG A 10 -25.95 2.11 -10.82
C ARG A 10 -24.71 2.44 -9.99
N ALA A 11 -23.70 3.08 -10.58
CA ALA A 11 -22.53 3.56 -9.86
C ALA A 11 -22.89 4.65 -8.84
N ALA A 12 -23.82 5.56 -9.19
CA ALA A 12 -24.30 6.59 -8.28
C ALA A 12 -25.12 6.02 -7.11
N GLU A 13 -25.99 5.04 -7.36
CA GLU A 13 -26.72 4.31 -6.31
C GLU A 13 -25.75 3.60 -5.36
N LEU A 14 -24.81 2.83 -5.90
CA LEU A 14 -23.81 2.12 -5.10
C LEU A 14 -22.91 3.08 -4.32
N PHE A 15 -22.62 4.26 -4.87
CA PHE A 15 -21.90 5.31 -4.15
C PHE A 15 -22.71 5.86 -2.96
N LEU A 16 -24.00 6.09 -3.13
CA LEU A 16 -24.89 6.54 -2.05
C LEU A 16 -25.10 5.46 -0.98
N GLU A 17 -25.20 4.19 -1.38
CA GLU A 17 -25.21 3.04 -0.46
C GLU A 17 -23.88 2.94 0.31
N PHE A 18 -22.75 3.06 -0.39
CA PHE A 18 -21.42 3.07 0.25
C PHE A 18 -21.32 4.16 1.34
N LEU A 19 -21.85 5.36 1.09
CA LEU A 19 -21.83 6.46 2.05
C LEU A 19 -22.65 6.21 3.34
N THR A 20 -23.55 5.22 3.34
CA THR A 20 -24.49 4.98 4.45
C THR A 20 -24.26 3.66 5.18
N THR A 21 -23.25 2.87 4.77
CA THR A 21 -23.09 1.48 5.19
C THR A 21 -21.99 1.26 6.24
N ALA A 22 -22.05 0.12 6.94
CA ALA A 22 -21.05 -0.32 7.91
C ALA A 22 -19.59 -0.40 7.35
N PRO A 23 -19.36 -0.78 6.08
CA PRO A 23 -18.01 -0.80 5.49
C PRO A 23 -17.34 0.58 5.43
N LEU A 24 -18.07 1.68 5.19
CA LEU A 24 -17.46 3.02 5.24
C LEU A 24 -17.00 3.36 6.65
N ARG A 25 -17.78 3.00 7.68
CA ARG A 25 -17.36 3.20 9.08
C ARG A 25 -16.08 2.42 9.38
N MET A 26 -15.97 1.19 8.89
CA MET A 26 -14.77 0.36 9.02
C MET A 26 -13.58 0.95 8.25
N ALA A 27 -13.81 1.50 7.05
CA ALA A 27 -12.77 2.21 6.30
C ALA A 27 -12.26 3.44 7.06
N VAL A 28 -13.15 4.23 7.64
CA VAL A 28 -12.77 5.38 8.50
C VAL A 28 -12.01 4.92 9.73
N LEU A 29 -12.42 3.81 10.38
CA LEU A 29 -11.71 3.24 11.51
C LEU A 29 -10.29 2.76 11.13
N TRP A 30 -10.14 2.16 9.94
CA TRP A 30 -8.84 1.78 9.39
C TRP A 30 -7.96 3.00 9.15
N TRP A 31 -8.47 4.03 8.48
CA TRP A 31 -7.75 5.27 8.26
C TRP A 31 -7.32 5.92 9.59
N LEU A 32 -8.24 6.00 10.57
CA LEU A 32 -7.93 6.53 11.90
C LEU A 32 -6.86 5.70 12.61
N SER A 33 -6.93 4.38 12.55
CA SER A 33 -5.93 3.48 13.15
C SER A 33 -4.55 3.69 12.54
N LEU A 34 -4.47 3.84 11.20
CA LEU A 34 -3.23 4.16 10.51
C LEU A 34 -2.70 5.55 10.88
N VAL A 35 -3.56 6.55 11.05
CA VAL A 35 -3.18 7.89 11.53
C VAL A 35 -2.63 7.82 12.96
N LEU A 36 -3.29 7.09 13.86
CA LEU A 36 -2.84 6.92 15.24
C LEU A 36 -1.49 6.21 15.34
N LEU A 37 -1.29 5.13 14.56
CA LEU A 37 0.02 4.49 14.43
C LEU A 37 1.07 5.45 13.85
N GLY A 38 0.68 6.26 12.87
CA GLY A 38 1.56 7.30 12.32
C GLY A 38 1.98 8.33 13.37
N LEU A 39 1.03 8.85 14.16
CA LEU A 39 1.32 9.78 15.25
C LEU A 39 2.24 9.15 16.31
N ALA A 40 2.00 7.88 16.67
CA ALA A 40 2.84 7.15 17.61
C ALA A 40 4.30 7.02 17.14
N PHE A 41 4.53 6.94 15.84
CA PHE A 41 5.86 6.80 15.23
C PHE A 41 6.42 8.10 14.64
N LEU A 42 5.65 9.19 14.64
CA LEU A 42 6.04 10.46 14.03
C LEU A 42 7.38 11.00 14.57
N PRO A 43 7.70 10.96 15.87
CA PRO A 43 9.02 11.39 16.35
C PRO A 43 10.18 10.61 15.70
N LEU A 44 10.04 9.29 15.57
CA LEU A 44 11.02 8.44 14.90
C LEU A 44 11.10 8.80 13.41
N THR A 45 9.96 8.96 12.75
CA THR A 45 9.90 9.29 11.32
C THR A 45 10.57 10.63 11.03
N LEU A 46 10.31 11.67 11.82
CA LEU A 46 10.97 12.97 11.66
C LEU A 46 12.50 12.89 11.84
N ALA A 47 12.97 11.93 12.64
CA ALA A 47 14.41 11.69 12.82
C ALA A 47 15.04 10.93 11.63
N VAL A 48 14.31 10.00 11.01
CA VAL A 48 14.77 9.22 9.85
C VAL A 48 14.64 10.01 8.54
N PHE A 49 13.56 10.77 8.39
CA PHE A 49 13.19 11.48 7.17
C PHE A 49 13.58 12.97 7.16
N LYS A 50 14.69 13.32 7.83
CA LYS A 50 15.19 14.71 7.92
C LYS A 50 15.48 15.35 6.56
N GLY A 51 15.80 14.55 5.54
CA GLY A 51 16.08 15.02 4.19
C GLY A 51 14.81 15.42 3.41
N PHE A 52 13.64 14.95 3.84
CA PHE A 52 12.38 15.19 3.15
C PHE A 52 11.77 16.54 3.57
N HIS A 53 11.06 17.18 2.63
CA HIS A 53 10.45 18.49 2.89
C HIS A 53 9.31 18.43 3.93
N ASP A 54 8.60 17.30 3.96
CA ASP A 54 7.46 16.97 4.83
C ASP A 54 7.88 16.19 6.08
N GLY A 55 9.18 15.95 6.29
CA GLY A 55 9.68 15.10 7.37
C GLY A 55 9.24 13.64 7.27
N GLY A 56 8.83 13.19 6.07
CA GLY A 56 8.33 11.83 5.83
C GLY A 56 7.00 11.52 6.49
N TYR A 57 6.14 12.51 6.72
CA TYR A 57 4.89 12.34 7.48
C TYR A 57 4.06 11.11 7.05
N LEU A 58 3.87 10.89 5.75
CA LEU A 58 3.13 9.72 5.24
C LEU A 58 3.81 8.38 5.56
N PHE A 59 5.15 8.33 5.61
CA PHE A 59 5.91 7.14 6.01
C PHE A 59 5.67 6.77 7.46
N SER A 60 5.28 7.71 8.33
CA SER A 60 5.06 7.43 9.75
C SER A 60 4.01 6.35 9.98
N ARG A 61 2.94 6.35 9.18
CA ARG A 61 1.85 5.37 9.29
C ARG A 61 2.32 3.97 8.90
N LEU A 62 3.09 3.88 7.81
CA LEU A 62 3.62 2.61 7.34
C LEU A 62 4.67 2.08 8.30
N LEU A 63 5.60 2.91 8.77
CA LEU A 63 6.58 2.52 9.77
C LEU A 63 5.90 2.06 11.07
N GLY A 64 4.89 2.79 11.53
CA GLY A 64 4.12 2.39 12.70
C GLY A 64 3.40 1.05 12.51
N LEU A 65 2.83 0.82 11.33
CA LEU A 65 2.19 -0.45 10.99
C LEU A 65 3.21 -1.61 10.93
N LEU A 66 4.32 -1.44 10.21
CA LEU A 66 5.32 -2.48 10.00
C LEU A 66 6.07 -2.81 11.30
N LEU A 67 6.52 -1.80 12.05
CA LEU A 67 7.30 -2.02 13.26
C LEU A 67 6.43 -2.58 14.40
N SER A 68 5.18 -2.12 14.53
CA SER A 68 4.26 -2.67 15.54
C SER A 68 3.86 -4.10 15.20
N SER A 69 3.48 -4.37 13.95
CA SER A 69 3.10 -5.72 13.53
C SER A 69 4.30 -6.68 13.58
N TYR A 70 5.49 -6.26 13.16
CA TYR A 70 6.71 -7.06 13.28
C TYR A 70 7.05 -7.38 14.73
N THR A 71 6.89 -6.42 15.65
CA THR A 71 7.12 -6.66 17.08
C THR A 71 6.15 -7.71 17.63
N VAL A 72 4.86 -7.61 17.32
CA VAL A 72 3.87 -8.62 17.77
C VAL A 72 4.13 -9.99 17.12
N TRP A 73 4.47 -10.01 15.83
CA TRP A 73 4.85 -11.24 15.13
C TRP A 73 6.07 -11.88 15.79
N LEU A 74 7.10 -11.10 16.13
CA LEU A 74 8.31 -11.59 16.77
C LEU A 74 8.02 -12.12 18.18
N LEU A 75 7.25 -11.40 18.99
CA LEU A 75 6.87 -11.83 20.34
C LEU A 75 6.09 -13.16 20.32
N SER A 76 5.19 -13.32 19.36
CA SER A 76 4.40 -14.55 19.19
C SER A 76 5.18 -15.69 18.52
N SER A 77 6.18 -15.38 17.71
CA SER A 77 7.09 -16.39 17.13
C SER A 77 8.08 -16.94 18.18
N LEU A 78 8.52 -16.08 19.11
CA LEU A 78 9.46 -16.45 20.17
C LEU A 78 8.79 -17.06 21.42
N GLY A 79 7.46 -17.18 21.46
CA GLY A 79 6.76 -17.69 22.64
C GLY A 79 6.69 -16.73 23.82
N VAL A 80 6.93 -15.42 23.61
CA VAL A 80 6.98 -14.39 24.66
C VAL A 80 5.59 -13.82 24.98
N ALA A 81 4.80 -13.49 23.96
CA ALA A 81 3.45 -12.99 24.12
C ALA A 81 2.54 -13.45 22.96
N PRO A 82 1.28 -13.83 23.23
CA PRO A 82 0.38 -14.34 22.19
C PRO A 82 -0.09 -13.21 21.27
N PHE A 83 -0.37 -13.55 20.00
CA PHE A 83 -1.07 -12.69 19.05
C PHE A 83 -2.53 -12.49 19.48
N SER A 84 -2.73 -11.51 20.35
CA SER A 84 -4.03 -11.13 20.93
C SER A 84 -4.25 -9.62 20.79
N GLU A 85 -5.50 -9.19 20.91
CA GLU A 85 -5.87 -7.77 20.86
C GLU A 85 -5.14 -6.97 21.94
N GLY A 86 -5.08 -7.50 23.16
CA GLY A 86 -4.37 -6.87 24.27
C GLY A 86 -2.89 -6.61 23.98
N VAL A 87 -2.20 -7.58 23.38
CA VAL A 87 -0.78 -7.44 23.00
C VAL A 87 -0.62 -6.45 21.84
N VAL A 88 -1.52 -6.46 20.86
CA VAL A 88 -1.54 -5.50 19.74
C VAL A 88 -1.66 -4.06 20.25
N PHE A 89 -2.63 -3.78 21.12
CA PHE A 89 -2.79 -2.44 21.72
C PHE A 89 -1.63 -2.07 22.65
N ALA A 90 -1.12 -3.04 23.44
CA ALA A 90 0.02 -2.81 24.34
C ALA A 90 1.29 -2.43 23.56
N VAL A 91 1.60 -3.13 22.47
CA VAL A 91 2.76 -2.82 21.62
C VAL A 91 2.62 -1.45 20.96
N ALA A 92 1.45 -1.14 20.38
CA ALA A 92 1.22 0.18 19.78
C ALA A 92 1.32 1.32 20.80
N GLY A 93 0.76 1.13 22.00
CA GLY A 93 0.85 2.09 23.10
C GLY A 93 2.27 2.24 23.65
N ALA A 94 2.98 1.13 23.86
CA ALA A 94 4.37 1.14 24.31
C ALA A 94 5.29 1.85 23.31
N ALA A 95 5.10 1.63 22.01
CA ALA A 95 5.86 2.33 20.97
C ALA A 95 5.65 3.86 21.04
N ALA A 96 4.40 4.31 21.19
CA ALA A 96 4.10 5.73 21.39
C ALA A 96 4.82 6.28 22.63
N LEU A 97 4.74 5.58 23.77
CA LEU A 97 5.42 5.99 25.00
C LEU A 97 6.94 6.08 24.82
N ILE A 98 7.57 5.10 24.18
CA ILE A 98 9.01 5.07 23.93
C ILE A 98 9.44 6.25 23.06
N HIS A 99 8.74 6.50 21.94
CA HIS A 99 9.11 7.60 21.03
C HIS A 99 8.91 8.98 21.64
N TYR A 100 7.86 9.17 22.46
CA TYR A 100 7.57 10.44 23.11
C TYR A 100 8.31 10.64 24.44
N ALA A 101 8.91 9.60 25.02
CA ALA A 101 9.79 9.72 26.18
C ALA A 101 11.14 10.38 25.83
N VAL A 102 11.53 10.38 24.56
CA VAL A 102 12.76 11.04 24.10
C VAL A 102 12.64 12.55 24.33
N PRO A 103 13.58 13.21 25.05
CA PRO A 103 13.50 14.64 25.31
C PRO A 103 13.36 15.47 24.04
N GLY A 104 12.38 16.39 24.03
CA GLY A 104 12.12 17.29 22.91
C GLY A 104 11.26 16.71 21.78
N SER A 105 10.94 15.41 21.79
CA SER A 105 10.07 14.77 20.78
C SER A 105 8.68 15.43 20.69
N PHE A 106 8.00 15.64 21.81
CA PHE A 106 6.69 16.32 21.84
C PHE A 106 6.77 17.75 21.29
N ALA A 107 7.79 18.51 21.68
CA ALA A 107 8.02 19.86 21.20
C ALA A 107 8.32 19.88 19.68
N GLY A 108 9.11 18.92 19.20
CA GLY A 108 9.43 18.73 17.78
C GLY A 108 8.19 18.42 16.94
N VAL A 109 7.34 17.49 17.39
CA VAL A 109 6.07 17.18 16.72
C VAL A 109 5.14 18.39 16.69
N ARG A 110 5.03 19.13 17.80
CA ARG A 110 4.22 20.35 17.85
C ARG A 110 4.73 21.43 16.89
N ALA A 111 6.04 21.63 16.83
CA ALA A 111 6.67 22.56 15.89
C ALA A 111 6.42 22.13 14.43
N PHE A 112 6.56 20.84 14.14
CA PHE A 112 6.28 20.27 12.83
C PHE A 112 4.85 20.58 12.37
N PHE A 113 3.83 20.27 13.15
CA PHE A 113 2.44 20.57 12.75
C PHE A 113 2.19 22.07 12.60
N ARG A 114 2.77 22.91 13.46
CA ARG A 114 2.64 24.37 13.34
C ARG A 114 3.21 24.88 12.01
N GLU A 115 4.36 24.36 11.59
CA GLU A 115 5.09 24.82 10.40
C GLU A 115 4.58 24.16 9.10
N LYS A 116 4.16 22.89 9.18
CA LYS A 116 3.86 22.05 8.02
C LYS A 116 2.39 21.67 7.88
N ARG A 117 1.46 22.23 8.69
CA ARG A 117 0.01 21.92 8.64
C ARG A 117 -0.59 21.86 7.24
N LYS A 118 -0.21 22.77 6.33
CA LYS A 118 -0.77 22.80 4.96
C LYS A 118 -0.30 21.62 4.13
N VAL A 119 0.96 21.21 4.30
CA VAL A 119 1.56 20.05 3.61
C VAL A 119 0.94 18.77 4.17
N VAL A 120 0.88 18.65 5.49
CA VAL A 120 0.19 17.55 6.19
C VAL A 120 -1.26 17.40 5.69
N LEU A 121 -2.04 18.49 5.66
CA LEU A 121 -3.43 18.42 5.18
C LEU A 121 -3.54 18.01 3.71
N ALA A 122 -2.60 18.43 2.86
CA ALA A 122 -2.58 18.01 1.46
C ALA A 122 -2.24 16.52 1.31
N GLU A 123 -1.30 16.02 2.11
CA GLU A 123 -0.93 14.61 2.16
C GLU A 123 -2.03 13.73 2.75
N GLU A 124 -2.71 14.20 3.79
CA GLU A 124 -3.92 13.56 4.33
C GLU A 124 -4.99 13.42 3.26
N TYR A 125 -5.27 14.51 2.53
CA TYR A 125 -6.22 14.48 1.43
C TYR A 125 -5.80 13.51 0.33
N LEU A 126 -4.52 13.52 -0.06
CA LEU A 126 -3.98 12.63 -1.08
C LEU A 126 -4.16 11.15 -0.70
N PHE A 127 -3.76 10.79 0.52
CA PHE A 127 -3.87 9.43 1.03
C PHE A 127 -5.34 9.01 1.19
N LEU A 128 -6.15 9.85 1.83
CA LEU A 128 -7.56 9.54 2.09
C LEU A 128 -8.34 9.42 0.77
N PHE A 129 -8.05 10.29 -0.20
CA PHE A 129 -8.63 10.20 -1.54
C PHE A 129 -8.27 8.87 -2.20
N ALA A 130 -6.98 8.49 -2.24
CA ALA A 130 -6.54 7.24 -2.84
C ALA A 130 -7.18 6.02 -2.13
N PHE A 131 -7.21 6.04 -0.79
CA PHE A 131 -7.78 4.98 0.02
C PHE A 131 -9.29 4.81 -0.20
N LEU A 132 -10.06 5.91 -0.15
CA LEU A 132 -11.51 5.87 -0.35
C LEU A 132 -11.88 5.57 -1.79
N ALA A 133 -11.14 6.10 -2.77
CA ALA A 133 -11.35 5.80 -4.19
C ALA A 133 -11.16 4.30 -4.46
N TRP A 134 -10.10 3.69 -3.92
CA TRP A 134 -9.86 2.26 -4.11
C TRP A 134 -10.82 1.39 -3.29
N THR A 135 -11.22 1.84 -2.10
CA THR A 135 -12.27 1.17 -1.31
C THR A 135 -13.60 1.14 -2.07
N LEU A 136 -13.99 2.28 -2.67
CA LEU A 136 -15.17 2.37 -3.52
C LEU A 136 -15.03 1.45 -4.74
N LEU A 137 -13.87 1.44 -5.41
CA LEU A 137 -13.65 0.56 -6.55
C LEU A 137 -13.79 -0.93 -6.17
N ARG A 138 -13.22 -1.34 -5.03
CA ARG A 138 -13.36 -2.70 -4.49
C ARG A 138 -14.80 -3.06 -4.13
N SER A 139 -15.60 -2.08 -3.68
CA SER A 139 -17.01 -2.32 -3.33
C SER A 139 -17.88 -2.79 -4.50
N PHE A 140 -17.48 -2.55 -5.75
CA PHE A 140 -18.20 -3.05 -6.93
C PHE A 140 -18.02 -4.56 -7.18
N LYS A 141 -16.90 -5.14 -6.73
CA LYS A 141 -16.62 -6.58 -6.86
C LYS A 141 -15.80 -7.07 -5.65
N PRO A 142 -16.40 -7.10 -4.44
CA PRO A 142 -15.69 -7.41 -3.21
C PRO A 142 -15.36 -8.90 -3.05
N ASP A 143 -15.94 -9.76 -3.90
CA ASP A 143 -15.80 -11.21 -3.86
C ASP A 143 -14.33 -11.65 -3.80
N ILE A 144 -14.04 -12.52 -2.85
CA ILE A 144 -12.73 -13.13 -2.62
C ILE A 144 -12.70 -14.47 -3.37
N GLU A 145 -12.86 -14.38 -4.69
CA GLU A 145 -12.95 -15.53 -5.59
C GLU A 145 -11.96 -15.41 -6.74
N GLY A 146 -11.38 -16.55 -7.12
CA GLY A 146 -10.47 -16.70 -8.25
C GLY A 146 -8.98 -16.57 -7.90
N ILE A 147 -8.17 -17.25 -8.70
CA ILE A 147 -6.70 -17.31 -8.63
C ILE A 147 -6.24 -17.53 -7.18
N GLU A 148 -5.48 -16.60 -6.61
CA GLU A 148 -4.79 -16.76 -5.33
C GLU A 148 -5.53 -16.13 -4.16
N LYS A 149 -6.62 -15.39 -4.40
CA LYS A 149 -7.37 -14.69 -3.35
C LYS A 149 -7.84 -15.61 -2.23
N PHE A 150 -8.30 -16.81 -2.60
CA PHE A 150 -8.76 -17.79 -1.62
C PHE A 150 -7.61 -18.26 -0.72
N MET A 151 -6.43 -18.49 -1.31
CA MET A 151 -5.22 -18.82 -0.55
C MET A 151 -4.83 -17.66 0.35
N ASP A 152 -4.74 -16.44 -0.17
CA ASP A 152 -4.34 -15.28 0.64
C ASP A 152 -5.31 -15.02 1.81
N PHE A 153 -6.61 -15.11 1.55
CA PHE A 153 -7.62 -14.99 2.60
C PHE A 153 -7.53 -16.13 3.60
N GLY A 154 -7.23 -17.34 3.13
CA GLY A 154 -6.94 -18.49 3.98
C GLY A 154 -5.74 -18.28 4.90
N LEU A 155 -4.65 -17.66 4.41
CA LEU A 155 -3.48 -17.29 5.21
C LEU A 155 -3.84 -16.25 6.28
N VAL A 156 -4.58 -15.20 5.92
CA VAL A 156 -5.06 -14.18 6.89
C VAL A 156 -5.89 -14.85 7.99
N ASN A 157 -6.82 -15.74 7.62
CA ASN A 157 -7.64 -16.46 8.59
C ASN A 157 -6.84 -17.47 9.43
N ALA A 158 -5.82 -18.12 8.86
CA ALA A 158 -4.94 -19.02 9.59
C ALA A 158 -4.17 -18.26 10.69
N VAL A 159 -3.67 -17.06 10.38
CA VAL A 159 -3.05 -16.16 11.35
C VAL A 159 -4.05 -15.73 12.43
N LEU A 160 -5.27 -15.36 12.05
CA LEU A 160 -6.29 -14.90 13.02
C LEU A 160 -6.76 -15.99 13.98
N ARG A 161 -6.71 -17.27 13.58
CA ARG A 161 -7.12 -18.42 14.39
C ARG A 161 -6.05 -18.95 15.33
N THR A 162 -4.82 -18.45 15.25
CA THR A 162 -3.72 -18.86 16.13
C THR A 162 -3.29 -17.72 17.05
N GLU A 163 -2.74 -18.07 18.20
CA GLU A 163 -2.09 -17.14 19.12
C GLU A 163 -0.56 -17.13 18.94
N TRP A 164 0.01 -18.21 18.41
CA TRP A 164 1.45 -18.39 18.29
C TRP A 164 1.83 -18.58 16.82
N MET A 165 2.98 -18.03 16.43
CA MET A 165 3.49 -18.10 15.07
C MET A 165 4.57 -19.18 14.95
N PRO A 166 4.71 -19.84 13.78
CA PRO A 166 3.88 -19.72 12.57
C PRO A 166 2.49 -20.35 12.69
N PRO A 167 1.49 -19.89 11.91
CA PRO A 167 0.16 -20.49 11.90
C PRO A 167 0.15 -21.88 11.25
N ALA A 168 -0.90 -22.67 11.52
CA ALA A 168 -1.12 -23.94 10.85
C ALA A 168 -1.37 -23.76 9.35
N ASP A 169 -0.81 -24.64 8.53
CA ASP A 169 -1.00 -24.65 7.09
C ASP A 169 -2.44 -25.09 6.74
N MET A 170 -3.11 -24.30 5.90
CA MET A 170 -4.49 -24.58 5.48
C MET A 170 -4.58 -25.74 4.49
N TRP A 171 -3.50 -26.05 3.79
CA TRP A 171 -3.41 -27.08 2.76
C TRP A 171 -2.70 -28.34 3.23
N PHE A 172 -1.82 -28.23 4.24
CA PHE A 172 -1.09 -29.36 4.78
C PHE A 172 -1.34 -29.58 6.27
N SER A 173 -2.34 -30.42 6.56
CA SER A 173 -2.81 -30.70 7.93
C SER A 173 -1.68 -31.15 8.86
N GLY A 174 -1.62 -30.54 10.04
CA GLY A 174 -0.64 -30.85 11.08
C GLY A 174 0.73 -30.17 10.91
N ALA A 175 0.97 -29.48 9.80
CA ALA A 175 2.19 -28.73 9.56
C ALA A 175 1.97 -27.21 9.72
N PRO A 176 3.02 -26.44 10.06
CA PRO A 176 2.99 -24.99 9.99
C PRO A 176 3.08 -24.49 8.54
N VAL A 177 2.58 -23.28 8.29
CA VAL A 177 2.72 -22.61 6.99
C VAL A 177 4.21 -22.48 6.62
N ASN A 178 4.57 -22.96 5.43
CA ASN A 178 5.89 -22.77 4.83
C ASN A 178 5.80 -21.84 3.61
N TYR A 179 5.43 -20.58 3.85
CA TYR A 179 5.25 -19.55 2.85
C TYR A 179 5.58 -18.17 3.43
N TYR A 180 5.79 -17.16 2.59
CA TYR A 180 5.97 -15.78 3.06
C TYR A 180 4.63 -15.19 3.50
N TYR A 181 4.27 -15.30 4.79
CA TYR A 181 2.96 -14.87 5.29
C TYR A 181 2.98 -13.54 6.06
N PHE A 182 4.13 -12.87 6.17
CA PHE A 182 4.23 -11.67 7.03
C PHE A 182 3.28 -10.55 6.58
N GLY A 183 3.11 -10.33 5.27
CA GLY A 183 2.12 -9.34 4.81
C GLY A 183 0.67 -9.73 5.13
N HIS A 184 0.34 -11.03 5.09
CA HIS A 184 -0.95 -11.54 5.58
C HIS A 184 -1.09 -11.34 7.09
N PHE A 185 0.00 -11.46 7.85
CA PHE A 185 0.04 -11.13 9.27
C PHE A 185 -0.22 -9.63 9.50
N VAL A 186 0.32 -8.72 8.68
CA VAL A 186 0.01 -7.28 8.76
C VAL A 186 -1.49 -7.03 8.57
N ALA A 187 -2.12 -7.70 7.62
CA ALA A 187 -3.58 -7.62 7.43
C ALA A 187 -4.34 -8.13 8.66
N ALA A 188 -3.94 -9.27 9.23
CA ALA A 188 -4.51 -9.83 10.45
C ALA A 188 -4.29 -8.91 11.68
N PHE A 189 -3.14 -8.24 11.77
CA PHE A 189 -2.85 -7.26 12.81
C PHE A 189 -3.85 -6.09 12.75
N LEU A 190 -4.16 -5.58 11.56
CA LEU A 190 -5.17 -4.53 11.39
C LEU A 190 -6.59 -5.04 11.72
N VAL A 191 -6.92 -6.30 11.42
CA VAL A 191 -8.16 -6.93 11.88
C VAL A 191 -8.23 -6.91 13.41
N ARG A 192 -7.19 -7.35 14.12
CA ARG A 192 -7.14 -7.32 15.60
C ARG A 192 -7.21 -5.91 16.18
N LEU A 193 -6.59 -4.93 15.50
CA LEU A 193 -6.58 -3.54 15.95
C LEU A 193 -7.95 -2.85 15.78
N THR A 194 -8.71 -3.24 14.76
CA THR A 194 -9.95 -2.55 14.37
C THR A 194 -11.23 -3.33 14.67
N GLY A 195 -11.13 -4.63 14.91
CA GLY A 195 -12.29 -5.52 15.01
C GLY A 195 -13.06 -5.69 13.69
N THR A 196 -12.47 -5.30 12.55
CA THR A 196 -13.11 -5.42 11.24
C THR A 196 -13.21 -6.90 10.82
N PRO A 197 -14.38 -7.37 10.33
CA PRO A 197 -14.52 -8.73 9.80
C PRO A 197 -13.46 -9.04 8.72
N PRO A 198 -12.85 -10.24 8.71
CA PRO A 198 -11.72 -10.55 7.83
C PRO A 198 -12.01 -10.30 6.35
N GLU A 199 -13.22 -10.61 5.87
CA GLU A 199 -13.63 -10.45 4.48
C GLU A 199 -13.72 -8.98 4.03
N ILE A 200 -14.04 -8.07 4.95
CA ILE A 200 -14.02 -6.63 4.72
C ILE A 200 -12.58 -6.12 4.83
N ALA A 201 -11.84 -6.57 5.84
CA ALA A 201 -10.44 -6.21 6.06
C ALA A 201 -9.55 -6.60 4.89
N TYR A 202 -9.79 -7.75 4.24
CA TYR A 202 -9.08 -8.16 3.03
C TYR A 202 -9.18 -7.09 1.93
N ASN A 203 -10.39 -6.59 1.68
CA ASN A 203 -10.66 -5.55 0.70
C ASN A 203 -10.08 -4.18 1.11
N LEU A 204 -10.19 -3.81 2.40
CA LEU A 204 -9.59 -2.59 2.93
C LEU A 204 -8.07 -2.63 2.90
N MET A 205 -7.46 -3.81 3.07
CA MET A 205 -6.01 -3.99 2.97
C MET A 205 -5.54 -3.71 1.55
N ILE A 206 -6.22 -4.22 0.51
CA ILE A 206 -5.92 -3.88 -0.89
C ILE A 206 -5.99 -2.36 -1.11
N ALA A 207 -7.03 -1.70 -0.59
CA ALA A 207 -7.16 -0.24 -0.69
C ALA A 207 -6.05 0.50 0.08
N ALA A 208 -5.63 -0.01 1.24
CA ALA A 208 -4.53 0.55 2.03
C ALA A 208 -3.19 0.42 1.29
N LEU A 209 -2.91 -0.75 0.71
CA LEU A 209 -1.72 -0.98 -0.12
C LEU A 209 -1.69 -0.01 -1.31
N PHE A 210 -2.82 0.17 -2.01
CA PHE A 210 -2.92 1.14 -3.10
C PHE A 210 -2.63 2.57 -2.59
N ALA A 211 -3.25 2.98 -1.49
CA ALA A 211 -3.08 4.31 -0.93
C ALA A 211 -1.65 4.58 -0.44
N PHE A 212 -1.01 3.59 0.19
CA PHE A 212 0.40 3.67 0.57
C PHE A 212 1.29 3.78 -0.66
N SER A 213 1.14 2.90 -1.64
CA SER A 213 1.96 2.93 -2.86
C SER A 213 1.80 4.27 -3.58
N PHE A 214 0.57 4.77 -3.71
CA PHE A 214 0.29 6.06 -4.33
C PHE A 214 0.96 7.23 -3.56
N ALA A 215 0.72 7.32 -2.26
CA ALA A 215 1.14 8.45 -1.44
C ALA A 215 2.66 8.47 -1.18
N LEU A 216 3.28 7.30 -0.99
CA LEU A 216 4.72 7.20 -0.75
C LEU A 216 5.51 7.48 -2.03
N SER A 217 5.10 6.96 -3.18
CA SER A 217 5.73 7.31 -4.47
C SER A 217 5.61 8.80 -4.77
N PHE A 218 4.46 9.42 -4.46
CA PHE A 218 4.32 10.88 -4.54
C PHE A 218 5.34 11.58 -3.65
N SER A 219 5.44 11.24 -2.36
CA SER A 219 6.32 11.92 -1.40
C SER A 219 7.80 11.80 -1.78
N ILE A 220 8.24 10.63 -2.27
CA ILE A 220 9.63 10.41 -2.72
C ILE A 220 9.97 11.33 -3.88
N VAL A 221 9.20 11.27 -4.98
CA VAL A 221 9.50 12.04 -6.19
C VAL A 221 9.29 13.54 -5.97
N PHE A 222 8.27 13.92 -5.20
CA PHE A 222 8.06 15.30 -4.79
C PHE A 222 9.28 15.86 -4.03
N SER A 223 9.81 15.11 -3.06
CA SER A 223 10.99 15.50 -2.28
C SER A 223 12.25 15.61 -3.14
N MET A 224 12.47 14.67 -4.06
CA MET A 224 13.59 14.72 -5.00
C MET A 224 13.51 15.95 -5.92
N LEU A 225 12.34 16.20 -6.52
CA LEU A 225 12.16 17.33 -7.44
C LEU A 225 12.27 18.68 -6.74
N LEU A 226 11.73 18.82 -5.53
CA LEU A 226 11.90 20.04 -4.75
C LEU A 226 13.37 20.32 -4.44
N ARG A 227 14.20 19.29 -4.23
CA ARG A 227 15.64 19.49 -4.01
C ARG A 227 16.34 20.09 -5.23
N THR A 228 15.97 19.66 -6.44
CA THR A 228 16.59 20.16 -7.67
C THR A 228 16.24 21.62 -7.96
N ASN A 229 15.01 22.04 -7.66
CA ASN A 229 14.57 23.41 -7.85
C ASN A 229 13.42 23.78 -6.91
N LEU A 230 13.77 24.39 -5.78
CA LEU A 230 12.83 24.81 -4.73
C LEU A 230 11.72 25.76 -5.21
N ARG A 231 11.91 26.45 -6.35
CA ARG A 231 10.90 27.38 -6.90
C ARG A 231 9.82 26.68 -7.73
N SER A 232 9.93 25.37 -7.97
CA SER A 232 9.05 24.64 -8.88
C SER A 232 8.10 23.66 -8.18
N VAL A 233 7.45 24.09 -7.10
CA VAL A 233 6.46 23.28 -6.37
C VAL A 233 5.43 22.66 -7.31
N LYS A 234 4.94 23.40 -8.32
CA LYS A 234 4.00 22.87 -9.33
C LYS A 234 4.59 21.70 -10.12
N LYS A 235 5.86 21.76 -10.53
CA LYS A 235 6.53 20.65 -11.23
C LYS A 235 6.78 19.48 -10.31
N ALA A 236 7.13 19.74 -9.04
CA ALA A 236 7.30 18.69 -8.04
C ALA A 236 5.97 17.95 -7.78
N VAL A 237 4.85 18.68 -7.65
CA VAL A 237 3.51 18.08 -7.53
C VAL A 237 3.17 17.27 -8.78
N ALA A 238 3.35 17.83 -9.98
CA ALA A 238 3.05 17.13 -11.22
C ALA A 238 3.89 15.85 -11.39
N GLY A 239 5.19 15.92 -11.10
CA GLY A 239 6.09 14.76 -11.15
C GLY A 239 5.78 13.72 -10.08
N GLY A 240 5.45 14.15 -8.86
CA GLY A 240 5.00 13.26 -7.79
C GLY A 240 3.71 12.54 -8.15
N LEU A 241 2.72 13.25 -8.70
CA LEU A 241 1.46 12.66 -9.14
C LEU A 241 1.67 11.69 -10.32
N LEU A 242 2.52 12.05 -11.28
CA LEU A 242 2.87 11.16 -12.38
C LEU A 242 3.52 9.88 -11.87
N ALA A 243 4.47 9.98 -10.93
CA ALA A 243 5.10 8.82 -10.32
C ALA A 243 4.10 7.95 -9.56
N ALA A 244 3.22 8.56 -8.74
CA ALA A 244 2.17 7.85 -8.03
C ALA A 244 1.22 7.10 -8.97
N LEU A 245 0.81 7.74 -10.08
CA LEU A 245 -0.01 7.12 -11.12
C LEU A 245 0.71 5.99 -11.84
N LEU A 246 1.99 6.13 -12.18
CA LEU A 246 2.74 5.08 -12.86
C LEU A 246 2.99 3.87 -11.95
N VAL A 247 3.33 4.10 -10.67
CA VAL A 247 3.61 3.02 -9.71
C VAL A 247 2.35 2.25 -9.30
N THR A 248 1.16 2.85 -9.42
CA THR A 248 -0.11 2.19 -9.00
C THR A 248 -1.03 1.80 -10.15
N LEU A 249 -1.05 2.60 -11.22
CA LEU A 249 -1.93 2.45 -12.37
C LEU A 249 -1.16 2.28 -13.68
N GLY A 250 0.16 2.09 -13.63
CA GLY A 250 0.94 1.68 -14.79
C GLY A 250 0.40 0.37 -15.38
N ALA A 251 0.18 0.36 -16.69
CA ALA A 251 -0.38 -0.76 -17.44
C ALA A 251 0.25 -0.83 -18.84
N ASN A 252 0.11 -1.99 -19.51
CA ASN A 252 0.40 -2.11 -20.93
C ASN A 252 -0.82 -1.72 -21.81
N LEU A 253 -0.61 -1.68 -23.12
CA LEU A 253 -1.67 -1.40 -24.10
C LEU A 253 -2.55 -2.62 -24.41
N HIS A 254 -2.33 -3.77 -23.78
CA HIS A 254 -3.04 -5.01 -24.09
C HIS A 254 -4.57 -4.87 -23.93
N PRO A 255 -5.12 -4.28 -22.85
CA PRO A 255 -6.56 -4.08 -22.72
C PRO A 255 -7.12 -3.17 -23.81
N PHE A 256 -6.37 -2.14 -24.22
CA PHE A 256 -6.80 -1.22 -25.27
C PHE A 256 -6.80 -1.89 -26.64
N VAL A 257 -5.72 -2.59 -27.00
CA VAL A 257 -5.57 -3.23 -28.31
C VAL A 257 -6.61 -4.32 -28.50
N TYR A 258 -6.68 -5.28 -27.59
CA TYR A 258 -7.53 -6.46 -27.73
C TYR A 258 -8.96 -6.25 -27.24
N GLY A 259 -9.17 -5.36 -26.27
CA GLY A 259 -10.49 -5.07 -25.71
C GLY A 259 -11.28 -4.02 -26.49
N THR A 260 -10.60 -3.09 -27.17
CA THR A 260 -11.26 -1.92 -27.79
C THR A 260 -10.88 -1.75 -29.26
N LEU A 261 -9.59 -1.63 -29.59
CA LEU A 261 -9.13 -1.25 -30.93
C LEU A 261 -9.42 -2.34 -31.98
N LEU A 262 -8.98 -3.58 -31.76
CA LEU A 262 -9.20 -4.68 -32.71
C LEU A 262 -10.70 -4.98 -32.91
N PRO A 263 -11.54 -5.07 -31.85
CA PRO A 263 -12.99 -5.19 -32.02
C PRO A 263 -13.61 -4.05 -32.83
N ALA A 264 -13.16 -2.80 -32.62
CA ALA A 264 -13.65 -1.64 -33.35
C ALA A 264 -13.24 -1.67 -34.83
N LEU A 265 -11.98 -2.00 -35.13
CA LEU A 265 -11.47 -2.13 -36.50
C LEU A 265 -12.18 -3.24 -37.26
N LYS A 266 -12.42 -4.40 -36.61
CA LYS A 266 -13.19 -5.50 -37.19
C LYS A 266 -14.64 -5.10 -37.48
N SER A 267 -15.29 -4.40 -36.54
CA SER A 267 -16.65 -3.88 -36.72
C SER A 267 -16.76 -2.85 -37.86
N ALA A 268 -15.67 -2.13 -38.13
CA ALA A 268 -15.57 -1.18 -39.24
C ALA A 268 -15.17 -1.81 -40.59
N GLY A 269 -14.94 -3.13 -40.64
CA GLY A 269 -14.45 -3.82 -41.84
C GLY A 269 -13.01 -3.49 -42.22
N LEU A 270 -12.23 -2.93 -41.29
CA LEU A 270 -10.83 -2.52 -41.49
C LEU A 270 -9.83 -3.57 -41.00
N TYR A 271 -10.30 -4.68 -40.41
CA TYR A 271 -9.48 -5.78 -39.92
C TYR A 271 -10.15 -7.12 -40.22
N GLU A 272 -9.48 -7.96 -40.99
CA GLU A 272 -9.98 -9.27 -41.43
C GLU A 272 -9.58 -10.43 -40.50
N GLY A 273 -8.67 -10.19 -39.55
CA GLY A 273 -8.20 -11.23 -38.63
C GLY A 273 -9.26 -11.70 -37.62
N GLU A 274 -9.00 -12.86 -37.02
CA GLU A 274 -9.75 -13.29 -35.85
C GLU A 274 -9.49 -12.34 -34.68
N VAL A 275 -10.55 -11.96 -33.98
CA VAL A 275 -10.46 -11.11 -32.79
C VAL A 275 -11.05 -11.93 -31.67
N GLU A 276 -10.19 -12.50 -30.86
CA GLU A 276 -10.60 -13.19 -29.65
C GLU A 276 -11.14 -12.17 -28.64
N ARG A 277 -12.04 -12.64 -27.77
CA ARG A 277 -12.59 -11.80 -26.70
C ARG A 277 -11.48 -11.54 -25.69
N TYR A 278 -11.21 -10.26 -25.41
CA TYR A 278 -10.25 -9.87 -24.39
C TYR A 278 -10.47 -10.61 -23.07
N TRP A 279 -9.41 -11.26 -22.61
CA TRP A 279 -9.34 -11.95 -21.33
C TRP A 279 -8.33 -11.24 -20.43
N TYR A 280 -8.78 -10.77 -19.26
CA TYR A 280 -7.99 -9.86 -18.43
C TYR A 280 -6.59 -10.39 -18.04
N PRO A 281 -6.36 -11.70 -17.79
CA PRO A 281 -5.02 -12.24 -17.51
C PRO A 281 -4.03 -12.08 -18.66
N GLY A 282 -4.48 -11.85 -19.90
CA GLY A 282 -3.58 -11.53 -21.02
C GLY A 282 -2.82 -10.22 -20.80
N ALA A 283 -3.38 -9.28 -20.03
CA ALA A 283 -2.75 -8.00 -19.73
C ALA A 283 -1.65 -8.07 -18.66
N ARG A 284 -1.41 -9.23 -18.05
CA ARG A 284 -0.48 -9.38 -16.92
C ARG A 284 0.98 -9.56 -17.30
N SER A 285 1.32 -9.72 -18.58
CA SER A 285 2.70 -10.03 -19.01
C SER A 285 3.23 -8.94 -19.94
N PHE A 286 4.54 -8.64 -19.81
CA PHE A 286 5.26 -7.71 -20.70
C PHE A 286 5.62 -8.38 -22.04
N ILE A 287 5.97 -9.67 -22.00
CA ILE A 287 6.37 -10.50 -23.14
C ILE A 287 5.57 -11.81 -23.05
N GLY A 288 4.90 -12.22 -24.13
CA GLY A 288 4.51 -13.63 -24.30
C GLY A 288 3.07 -14.07 -24.00
N SER A 289 2.06 -13.19 -23.83
CA SER A 289 0.67 -13.71 -23.93
C SER A 289 0.38 -14.19 -25.36
N GLU A 290 0.75 -13.37 -26.34
CA GLU A 290 0.36 -13.45 -27.75
C GLU A 290 1.55 -13.68 -28.73
N SER A 291 2.80 -13.79 -28.23
CA SER A 291 4.00 -13.96 -29.07
C SER A 291 4.80 -15.21 -28.69
N PRO A 292 5.40 -15.94 -29.66
CA PRO A 292 6.43 -16.94 -29.38
C PRO A 292 7.62 -16.28 -28.69
N PRO A 293 8.29 -16.90 -27.69
CA PRO A 293 8.45 -18.34 -27.48
C PRO A 293 7.47 -18.96 -26.45
N GLU A 294 7.63 -20.26 -26.16
CA GLU A 294 6.84 -21.03 -25.18
C GLU A 294 6.90 -20.48 -23.74
N ASP A 295 7.92 -19.70 -23.41
CA ASP A 295 8.06 -19.10 -22.09
C ASP A 295 7.19 -17.84 -21.98
N LYS A 296 6.18 -17.91 -21.10
CA LYS A 296 5.20 -16.86 -20.84
C LYS A 296 5.35 -16.33 -19.42
N PRO A 297 6.48 -15.68 -19.08
CA PRO A 297 6.72 -15.24 -17.72
C PRO A 297 5.64 -14.24 -17.28
N ILE A 298 5.18 -14.41 -16.05
CA ILE A 298 4.20 -13.51 -15.43
C ILE A 298 4.96 -12.29 -14.90
N HIS A 299 4.59 -11.09 -15.34
CA HIS A 299 5.21 -9.82 -14.93
C HIS A 299 4.10 -8.80 -14.72
N GLU A 300 3.43 -8.90 -13.58
CA GLU A 300 2.20 -8.15 -13.34
C GLU A 300 2.45 -6.65 -13.32
N PHE A 301 1.70 -5.94 -14.17
CA PHE A 301 1.64 -4.50 -14.11
C PHE A 301 0.93 -4.04 -12.82
N PRO A 302 1.31 -2.90 -12.22
CA PRO A 302 0.66 -2.42 -11.01
C PRO A 302 -0.87 -2.32 -11.13
N ALA A 303 -1.36 -1.78 -12.25
CA ALA A 303 -2.80 -1.69 -12.50
C ALA A 303 -3.46 -3.08 -12.53
N TYR A 304 -2.78 -4.08 -13.09
CA TYR A 304 -3.27 -5.45 -13.12
C TYR A 304 -3.37 -6.00 -11.70
N ALA A 305 -2.31 -5.91 -10.90
CA ALA A 305 -2.27 -6.44 -9.54
C ALA A 305 -3.35 -5.80 -8.63
N PHE A 306 -3.51 -4.47 -8.68
CA PHE A 306 -4.53 -3.82 -7.85
C PHE A 306 -5.97 -4.06 -8.33
N VAL A 307 -6.19 -4.28 -9.64
CA VAL A 307 -7.51 -4.65 -10.19
C VAL A 307 -7.84 -6.11 -9.90
N LEU A 308 -6.84 -7.00 -10.03
CA LEU A 308 -6.94 -8.40 -9.64
C LEU A 308 -7.30 -8.47 -8.16
N ALA A 309 -6.62 -7.71 -7.31
CA ALA A 309 -6.90 -7.55 -5.88
C ALA A 309 -6.72 -8.85 -5.08
N ASP A 310 -5.64 -9.59 -5.35
CA ASP A 310 -5.11 -10.57 -4.42
C ASP A 310 -4.09 -9.93 -3.47
N LEU A 311 -3.95 -10.49 -2.26
CA LEU A 311 -2.94 -10.05 -1.30
C LEU A 311 -1.66 -10.86 -1.56
N HIS A 312 -1.24 -10.92 -2.82
CA HIS A 312 -0.04 -11.64 -3.19
C HIS A 312 1.21 -10.94 -2.62
N GLY A 313 2.29 -11.69 -2.43
CA GLY A 313 3.51 -11.23 -1.77
C GLY A 313 4.05 -9.91 -2.30
N HIS A 314 4.09 -9.75 -3.63
CA HIS A 314 4.59 -8.51 -4.23
C HIS A 314 3.69 -7.29 -3.97
N VAL A 315 2.35 -7.48 -3.83
CA VAL A 315 1.41 -6.38 -3.58
C VAL A 315 1.58 -5.94 -2.14
N LEU A 316 1.66 -6.91 -1.23
CA LEU A 316 1.94 -6.71 0.19
C LEU A 316 3.29 -6.04 0.44
N ASP A 317 4.32 -6.39 -0.34
CA ASP A 317 5.67 -5.84 -0.17
C ASP A 317 5.84 -4.44 -0.79
N THR A 318 5.05 -4.07 -1.79
CA THR A 318 5.23 -2.81 -2.54
C THR A 318 5.41 -1.58 -1.62
N PRO A 319 4.58 -1.34 -0.57
CA PRO A 319 4.80 -0.23 0.35
C PRO A 319 6.11 -0.33 1.14
N THR A 320 6.52 -1.54 1.55
CA THR A 320 7.77 -1.79 2.29
C THR A 320 9.00 -1.50 1.41
N SER A 321 8.94 -1.91 0.15
CA SER A 321 9.94 -1.55 -0.86
C SER A 321 10.03 -0.02 -1.05
N LEU A 322 8.89 0.68 -1.14
CA LEU A 322 8.87 2.14 -1.19
C LEU A 322 9.37 2.80 0.10
N ALA A 323 9.13 2.21 1.27
CA ALA A 323 9.68 2.68 2.55
C ALA A 323 11.21 2.62 2.54
N SER A 324 11.76 1.50 2.09
CA SER A 324 13.21 1.29 1.96
C SER A 324 13.83 2.30 1.01
N LEU A 325 13.22 2.49 -0.17
CA LEU A 325 13.61 3.51 -1.14
C LEU A 325 13.54 4.93 -0.54
N GLY A 326 12.45 5.24 0.16
CA GLY A 326 12.24 6.55 0.79
C GLY A 326 13.30 6.86 1.86
N ILE A 327 13.71 5.86 2.66
CA ILE A 327 14.80 6.00 3.63
C ILE A 327 16.12 6.31 2.89
N GLY A 328 16.44 5.56 1.84
CA GLY A 328 17.64 5.79 1.02
C GLY A 328 17.65 7.19 0.40
N VAL A 329 16.52 7.64 -0.17
CA VAL A 329 16.38 8.99 -0.71
C VAL A 329 16.51 10.04 0.40
N SER A 330 15.94 9.82 1.59
CA SER A 330 16.06 10.78 2.70
C SER A 330 17.51 10.94 3.13
N MET A 331 18.25 9.84 3.21
CA MET A 331 19.67 9.84 3.50
C MET A 331 20.46 10.69 2.49
N LEU A 332 20.19 10.53 1.19
CA LEU A 332 20.82 11.34 0.14
C LEU A 332 20.44 12.83 0.19
N LEU A 333 19.20 13.14 0.58
CA LEU A 333 18.71 14.52 0.64
C LEU A 333 19.12 15.26 1.93
N SER A 334 19.54 14.52 2.95
CA SER A 334 19.94 15.08 4.25
C SER A 334 21.22 15.92 4.15
N PRO A 335 21.33 17.08 4.82
CA PRO A 335 22.55 17.88 4.80
C PRO A 335 23.76 17.11 5.40
N PRO A 336 24.98 17.32 4.88
CA PRO A 336 26.19 16.69 5.43
C PRO A 336 26.34 16.96 6.93
N GLY A 337 26.63 15.91 7.72
CA GLY A 337 26.83 16.01 9.17
C GLY A 337 25.56 16.01 10.03
N THR A 338 24.38 15.87 9.42
CA THR A 338 23.09 15.75 10.16
C THR A 338 22.69 14.30 10.46
N SER A 339 23.34 13.33 9.79
CA SER A 339 23.24 11.90 10.09
C SER A 339 24.20 11.54 11.23
N GLY A 340 23.72 10.75 12.20
CA GLY A 340 24.61 10.11 13.19
C GLY A 340 25.53 9.03 12.58
N ILE A 341 25.33 8.73 11.30
CA ILE A 341 26.08 7.78 10.49
C ILE A 341 27.13 8.56 9.67
N ARG A 342 28.38 8.06 9.64
CA ARG A 342 29.47 8.68 8.86
C ARG A 342 29.15 8.69 7.36
N ALA A 343 29.52 9.76 6.65
CA ALA A 343 29.18 9.97 5.24
C ALA A 343 29.44 8.76 4.30
N PRO A 344 30.59 8.04 4.39
CA PRO A 344 30.82 6.87 3.53
C PRO A 344 29.82 5.73 3.80
N ALA A 345 29.40 5.55 5.05
CA ALA A 345 28.40 4.55 5.41
C ALA A 345 26.98 4.98 5.01
N VAL A 346 26.69 6.29 5.00
CA VAL A 346 25.42 6.83 4.47
C VAL A 346 25.32 6.54 2.98
N GLU A 347 26.39 6.77 2.22
CA GLU A 347 26.44 6.51 0.77
C GLU A 347 26.29 5.01 0.47
N VAL A 348 27.00 4.13 1.19
CA VAL A 348 26.89 2.68 1.02
C VAL A 348 25.49 2.16 1.40
N LEU A 349 24.94 2.58 2.55
CA LEU A 349 23.60 2.17 2.97
C LEU A 349 22.52 2.71 2.04
N SER A 350 22.67 3.94 1.55
CA SER A 350 21.77 4.51 0.55
C SER A 350 21.88 3.72 -0.76
N GLY A 351 23.08 3.38 -1.22
CA GLY A 351 23.29 2.54 -2.40
C GLY A 351 22.57 1.20 -2.27
N VAL A 352 22.78 0.48 -1.16
CA VAL A 352 22.11 -0.81 -0.89
C VAL A 352 20.58 -0.68 -0.86
N LEU A 353 20.05 0.40 -0.29
CA LEU A 353 18.60 0.63 -0.22
C LEU A 353 17.98 1.08 -1.55
N LEU A 354 18.78 1.64 -2.45
CA LEU A 354 18.34 2.12 -3.77
C LEU A 354 18.48 1.04 -4.86
N GLY A 355 19.23 -0.03 -4.59
CA GLY A 355 19.51 -1.13 -5.53
C GLY A 355 20.87 -0.95 -6.18
#